data_AF-A0A5C9BTN1-F1
#
_entry.id   AF-A0A5C9BTN1-F1
#
_cell.length_a   1.000
_cell.length_b   1.000
_cell.length_c   1.000
_cell.angle_alpha   90.00
_cell.angle_beta   90.00
_cell.angle_gamma   90.00
#
_symmetry.space_group_name_H-M   'P 1'
#
loop_
_entity.id
_entity.type
_entity.pdbx_description
1 polymer ?
#
loop_
_entity_poly.entity_id
_entity_poly.type
_entity_poly.pdbx_seq_one_letter_code
_entity_poly.pdbx_strand_id
1 'polypeptide(L)'
;MNLAFPPHPFATLPIAGSEQRFPVRRIFCVGRNYADHAREMGAIDQAEGREPPFFFTKPGDAVLGGEGEISVAYPLLTNNLHHEVEMVVALGAGGANVAVDAANGLIFGYAVGLDLTRRDMQAKAKEKSHPWDMSKGFDQSAVAGAICPVAVSGHPAVGRIWLTVNGQVRQEGDLSAMMWKVAEIIANLSTLVRLEAGDLIYTGTPAGVGPLVRGDVLEGGVDGVGTLRARIV
;
A
#
# COMPACT_ATOMS: atom_id res chain seq x y z
N MET A 1 23.61 -23.44 7.93
CA MET A 1 22.32 -23.67 8.65
C MET A 1 21.70 -24.91 8.04
N ASN A 2 21.32 -25.93 8.82
CA ASN A 2 20.69 -27.14 8.29
C ASN A 2 19.17 -27.01 8.46
N LEU A 3 18.47 -26.69 7.37
CA LEU A 3 17.02 -26.45 7.37
C LEU A 3 16.27 -27.73 6.99
N ALA A 4 15.07 -27.94 7.55
CA ALA A 4 14.26 -29.13 7.27
C ALA A 4 13.71 -29.19 5.82
N PHE A 5 13.63 -28.03 5.15
CA PHE A 5 13.19 -27.86 3.76
C PHE A 5 13.74 -26.53 3.20
N PRO A 6 13.72 -26.31 1.87
CA PRO A 6 14.13 -25.05 1.28
C PRO A 6 13.30 -23.87 1.83
N PRO A 7 13.92 -22.73 2.18
CA PRO A 7 13.16 -21.56 2.59
C PRO A 7 12.28 -21.08 1.45
N HIS A 8 11.13 -20.50 1.78
CA HIS A 8 10.30 -19.81 0.79
C HIS A 8 11.11 -18.69 0.12
N PRO A 9 11.00 -18.51 -1.21
CA PRO A 9 11.67 -17.41 -1.88
C PRO A 9 11.13 -16.09 -1.34
N PHE A 10 12.01 -15.11 -1.15
CA PHE A 10 11.59 -13.77 -0.79
C PHE A 10 10.73 -13.19 -1.92
N ALA A 11 9.63 -12.53 -1.56
CA ALA A 11 8.91 -11.72 -2.53
C ALA A 11 9.80 -10.55 -2.97
N THR A 12 9.70 -10.17 -4.24
CA THR A 12 10.49 -9.08 -4.79
C THR A 12 9.66 -8.20 -5.70
N LEU A 13 10.04 -6.92 -5.82
CA LEU A 13 9.43 -5.98 -6.76
C LEU A 13 10.44 -5.56 -7.84
N PRO A 14 9.99 -5.34 -9.10
CA PRO A 14 10.85 -4.74 -10.13
C PRO A 14 11.28 -3.32 -9.71
N ILE A 15 12.47 -2.92 -10.14
CA ILE A 15 12.97 -1.56 -9.98
C ILE A 15 12.98 -0.92 -11.37
N ALA A 16 12.34 0.24 -11.51
CA ALA A 16 12.23 0.92 -12.80
C ALA A 16 13.64 1.22 -13.36
N GLY A 17 13.90 0.78 -14.59
CA GLY A 17 15.19 0.99 -15.27
C GLY A 17 16.35 0.14 -14.75
N SER A 18 16.08 -0.96 -14.03
CA SER A 18 17.12 -1.85 -13.50
C SER A 18 16.74 -3.33 -13.66
N GLU A 19 17.75 -4.18 -13.88
CA GLU A 19 17.59 -5.65 -13.82
C GLU A 19 17.57 -6.18 -12.37
N GLN A 20 17.95 -5.34 -11.40
CA GLN A 20 17.88 -5.68 -9.99
C GLN A 20 16.42 -5.67 -9.50
N ARG A 21 16.16 -6.42 -8.43
CA ARG A 21 14.85 -6.45 -7.76
C ARG A 21 14.98 -6.03 -6.31
N PHE A 22 13.95 -5.37 -5.81
CA PHE A 22 13.86 -4.97 -4.42
C PHE A 22 13.33 -6.14 -3.57
N PRO A 23 14.09 -6.65 -2.59
CA PRO A 23 13.64 -7.73 -1.72
C PRO A 23 12.65 -7.20 -0.68
N VAL A 24 11.44 -7.74 -0.67
CA VAL A 24 10.40 -7.32 0.26
C VAL A 24 10.54 -8.05 1.59
N ARG A 25 10.47 -7.29 2.68
CA ARG A 25 10.48 -7.78 4.07
C ARG A 25 9.06 -7.75 4.63
N ARG A 26 8.65 -6.68 5.32
CA ARG A 26 7.28 -6.52 5.84
C ARG A 26 6.52 -5.49 5.01
N ILE A 27 5.20 -5.58 5.07
CA ILE A 27 4.29 -4.59 4.47
C ILE A 27 3.46 -3.98 5.60
N PHE A 28 3.60 -2.67 5.78
CA PHE A 28 2.82 -1.86 6.69
C PHE A 28 1.85 -1.00 5.88
N CYS A 29 0.67 -0.75 6.42
CA CYS A 29 -0.37 0.03 5.77
C CYS A 29 -0.94 1.03 6.76
N VAL A 30 -1.14 2.28 6.34
CA VAL A 30 -1.73 3.34 7.16
C VAL A 30 -3.24 3.39 6.92
N GLY A 31 -4.01 3.24 7.99
CA GLY A 31 -5.46 3.35 7.89
C GLY A 31 -5.92 4.82 7.82
N ARG A 32 -6.81 5.11 6.86
CA ARG A 32 -7.56 6.39 6.78
C ARG A 32 -6.68 7.64 6.78
N ASN A 33 -5.64 7.67 5.93
CA ASN A 33 -4.72 8.81 5.86
C ASN A 33 -5.17 9.97 4.96
N TYR A 34 -6.35 9.89 4.35
CA TYR A 34 -6.96 10.96 3.56
C TYR A 34 -8.33 11.32 4.17
N ALA A 35 -8.58 12.61 4.39
CA ALA A 35 -9.76 13.08 5.10
C ALA A 35 -11.08 12.68 4.41
N ASP A 36 -11.17 12.82 3.07
CA ASP A 36 -12.39 12.45 2.34
C ASP A 36 -12.66 10.95 2.38
N HIS A 37 -11.62 10.13 2.34
CA HIS A 37 -11.77 8.68 2.53
C HIS A 37 -12.18 8.34 3.98
N ALA A 38 -11.63 9.05 4.98
CA ALA A 38 -12.06 8.89 6.36
C ALA A 38 -13.56 9.21 6.53
N ARG A 39 -14.07 10.28 5.88
CA ARG A 39 -15.51 10.61 5.85
C ARG A 39 -16.33 9.53 5.15
N GLU A 40 -15.89 9.06 3.98
CA GLU A 40 -16.54 7.95 3.23
C GLU A 40 -16.71 6.70 4.10
N MET A 41 -15.72 6.42 4.96
CA MET A 41 -15.72 5.27 5.86
C MET A 41 -16.38 5.53 7.23
N GLY A 42 -17.10 6.65 7.38
CA GLY A 42 -17.85 7.01 8.59
C GLY A 42 -16.99 7.45 9.77
N ALA A 43 -15.73 7.81 9.55
CA ALA A 43 -14.78 8.22 10.58
C ALA A 43 -14.64 9.75 10.64
N ILE A 44 -15.74 10.43 11.00
CA ILE A 44 -15.84 11.90 10.99
C ILE A 44 -14.80 12.53 11.92
N ASP A 45 -14.68 12.01 13.15
CA ASP A 45 -13.74 12.53 14.15
C ASP A 45 -12.28 12.47 13.66
N GLN A 46 -11.91 11.41 12.93
CA GLN A 46 -10.58 11.25 12.33
C GLN A 46 -10.39 12.12 11.07
N ALA A 47 -11.49 12.49 10.39
CA ALA A 47 -11.45 13.40 9.25
C ALA A 47 -11.36 14.87 9.66
N GLU A 48 -11.79 15.19 10.89
CA GLU A 48 -11.79 16.55 11.47
C GLU A 48 -10.60 16.77 12.43
N GLY A 49 -10.13 15.70 13.07
CA GLY A 49 -9.02 15.70 14.00
C GLY A 49 -7.81 14.93 13.47
N ARG A 50 -6.61 15.44 13.75
CA ARG A 50 -5.36 14.74 13.44
C ARG A 50 -5.03 13.70 14.52
N GLU A 51 -5.85 12.68 14.65
CA GLU A 51 -5.56 11.55 15.55
C GLU A 51 -4.28 10.81 15.11
N PRO A 52 -3.55 10.16 16.05
CA PRO A 52 -2.39 9.34 15.70
C PRO A 52 -2.73 8.32 14.60
N PRO A 53 -1.84 8.08 13.64
CA PRO A 53 -2.10 7.10 12.60
C PRO A 53 -2.17 5.71 13.23
N PHE A 54 -3.08 4.88 12.74
CA PHE A 54 -3.10 3.46 13.08
C PHE A 54 -2.62 2.64 11.89
N PHE A 55 -2.04 1.50 12.20
CA PHE A 55 -1.39 0.64 11.22
C PHE A 55 -1.98 -0.76 11.26
N PHE A 56 -2.01 -1.39 10.09
CA PHE A 56 -2.15 -2.83 9.94
C PHE A 56 -1.05 -3.34 9.02
N THR A 57 -0.91 -4.65 8.93
CA THR A 57 0.15 -5.27 8.13
C THR A 57 -0.43 -6.23 7.11
N LYS A 58 0.35 -6.46 6.05
CA LYS A 58 0.19 -7.61 5.15
C LYS A 58 1.46 -8.46 5.25
N PRO A 59 1.37 -9.79 5.11
CA PRO A 59 2.54 -10.65 4.96
C PRO A 59 3.42 -10.18 3.80
N GLY A 60 4.75 -10.31 3.92
CA GLY A 60 5.68 -9.88 2.86
C GLY A 60 5.46 -10.60 1.53
N ASP A 61 5.05 -11.86 1.60
CA ASP A 61 4.69 -12.73 0.48
C ASP A 61 3.27 -12.53 -0.05
N ALA A 62 2.47 -11.66 0.59
CA ALA A 62 1.19 -11.23 0.03
C ALA A 62 1.35 -10.20 -1.10
N VAL A 63 2.55 -9.66 -1.31
CA VAL A 63 2.80 -8.75 -2.42
C VAL A 63 2.87 -9.49 -3.75
N LEU A 64 2.13 -9.00 -4.72
CA LEU A 64 2.23 -9.39 -6.11
C LEU A 64 2.72 -8.18 -6.93
N GLY A 65 3.93 -8.31 -7.47
CA GLY A 65 4.53 -7.31 -8.35
C GLY A 65 4.89 -7.88 -9.71
N GLY A 66 4.94 -7.01 -10.70
CA GLY A 66 5.24 -7.40 -12.07
C GLY A 66 5.39 -6.19 -12.99
N GLU A 67 5.87 -6.45 -14.20
CA GLU A 67 5.88 -5.49 -15.29
C GLU A 67 4.67 -5.77 -16.20
N GLY A 68 4.07 -4.72 -16.77
CA GLY A 68 2.88 -4.84 -17.61
C GLY A 68 1.59 -5.10 -16.84
N GLU A 69 0.70 -5.93 -17.39
CA GLU A 69 -0.57 -6.30 -16.76
C GLU A 69 -0.36 -7.43 -15.74
N ILE A 70 -0.59 -7.13 -14.46
CA ILE A 70 -0.49 -8.10 -13.36
C ILE A 70 -1.81 -8.87 -13.21
N SER A 71 -1.78 -10.20 -13.32
CA SER A 71 -2.94 -11.06 -13.06
C SER A 71 -3.11 -11.33 -11.57
N VAL A 72 -4.16 -10.79 -10.97
CA VAL A 72 -4.47 -10.91 -9.54
C VAL A 72 -5.63 -11.88 -9.35
N ALA A 73 -5.43 -12.96 -8.61
CA ALA A 73 -6.49 -13.92 -8.34
C ALA A 73 -7.60 -13.30 -7.47
N TYR A 74 -8.86 -13.42 -7.89
CA TYR A 74 -9.98 -13.06 -7.02
C TYR A 74 -10.01 -13.99 -5.79
N PRO A 75 -9.96 -13.45 -4.56
CA PRO A 75 -9.69 -14.24 -3.38
C PRO A 75 -10.90 -15.08 -2.95
N LEU A 76 -10.61 -16.14 -2.20
CA LEU A 76 -11.63 -17.01 -1.62
C LEU A 76 -12.43 -16.28 -0.53
N LEU A 77 -13.66 -16.76 -0.29
CA LEU A 77 -14.51 -16.36 0.84
C LEU A 77 -14.84 -14.86 0.92
N THR A 78 -14.95 -14.20 -0.23
CA THR A 78 -15.52 -12.85 -0.33
C THR A 78 -16.41 -12.77 -1.56
N ASN A 79 -17.44 -11.93 -1.51
CA ASN A 79 -18.16 -11.45 -2.69
C ASN A 79 -18.05 -9.92 -2.81
N ASN A 80 -17.16 -9.30 -2.02
CA ASN A 80 -17.03 -7.86 -1.92
C ASN A 80 -15.55 -7.45 -1.78
N LEU A 81 -14.78 -7.75 -2.83
CA LEU A 81 -13.39 -7.33 -2.96
C LEU A 81 -13.34 -5.85 -3.33
N HIS A 82 -12.63 -5.02 -2.59
CA HIS A 82 -12.48 -3.60 -2.88
C HIS A 82 -11.06 -3.23 -3.30
N HIS A 83 -10.95 -2.21 -4.15
CA HIS A 83 -9.69 -1.54 -4.50
C HIS A 83 -9.41 -0.33 -3.61
N GLU A 84 -8.15 -0.11 -3.28
CA GLU A 84 -7.65 1.11 -2.64
C GLU A 84 -6.30 1.45 -3.32
N VAL A 85 -6.26 2.47 -4.19
CA VAL A 85 -4.99 2.92 -4.80
C VAL A 85 -4.16 3.71 -3.80
N GLU A 86 -2.87 3.41 -3.69
CA GLU A 86 -1.98 4.05 -2.74
C GLU A 86 -0.59 4.33 -3.34
N MET A 87 0.09 5.34 -2.81
CA MET A 87 1.54 5.45 -2.97
C MET A 87 2.21 4.52 -1.95
N VAL A 88 3.13 3.69 -2.44
CA VAL A 88 3.92 2.76 -1.62
C VAL A 88 5.33 3.31 -1.46
N VAL A 89 5.81 3.37 -0.23
CA VAL A 89 7.20 3.74 0.10
C VAL A 89 8.00 2.47 0.28
N ALA A 90 9.13 2.35 -0.41
CA ALA A 90 10.07 1.25 -0.25
C ALA A 90 11.29 1.72 0.55
N LEU A 91 11.60 1.08 1.67
CA LEU A 91 12.71 1.45 2.53
C LEU A 91 14.02 0.75 2.13
N GLY A 92 15.08 1.54 1.97
CA GLY A 92 16.45 1.05 1.73
C GLY A 92 17.31 0.96 2.99
N ALA A 93 16.84 1.57 4.08
CA ALA A 93 17.45 1.51 5.40
C ALA A 93 16.35 1.51 6.48
N GLY A 94 16.75 1.44 7.74
CA GLY A 94 15.81 1.27 8.85
C GLY A 94 16.27 1.91 10.15
N GLY A 95 15.45 1.77 11.18
CA GLY A 95 15.66 2.37 12.49
C GLY A 95 14.46 2.18 13.41
N ALA A 96 14.66 2.47 14.68
CA ALA A 96 13.59 2.59 15.67
C ALA A 96 13.62 4.02 16.23
N ASN A 97 12.45 4.59 16.53
CA ASN A 97 12.31 5.98 16.97
C ASN A 97 13.02 6.97 16.03
N VAL A 98 12.81 6.80 14.73
CA VAL A 98 13.36 7.65 13.67
C VAL A 98 12.77 9.05 13.79
N ALA A 99 13.62 10.08 13.81
CA ALA A 99 13.19 11.46 13.76
C ALA A 99 12.60 11.82 12.38
N VAL A 100 11.60 12.70 12.33
CA VAL A 100 10.89 13.06 11.09
C VAL A 100 11.84 13.60 10.01
N ASP A 101 12.83 14.40 10.39
CA ASP A 101 13.83 14.97 9.48
C ASP A 101 14.83 13.93 8.92
N ALA A 102 15.03 12.82 9.65
CA ALA A 102 15.86 11.70 9.21
C ALA A 102 15.10 10.70 8.31
N ALA A 103 13.77 10.71 8.31
CA ALA A 103 12.94 9.69 7.67
C ALA A 103 13.16 9.56 6.16
N ASN A 104 13.29 10.67 5.44
CA ASN A 104 13.51 10.67 3.99
C ASN A 104 14.80 9.94 3.59
N GLY A 105 15.84 10.00 4.43
CA GLY A 105 17.11 9.32 4.19
C GLY A 105 17.03 7.78 4.24
N LEU A 106 15.89 7.23 4.70
CA LEU A 106 15.66 5.78 4.74
C LEU A 106 15.02 5.24 3.46
N ILE A 107 14.50 6.11 2.60
CA ILE A 107 13.65 5.74 1.47
C ILE A 107 14.52 5.34 0.28
N PHE A 108 14.31 4.13 -0.23
CA PHE A 108 14.91 3.65 -1.48
C PHE A 108 14.18 4.22 -2.70
N GLY A 109 12.85 4.24 -2.65
CA GLY A 109 12.00 4.72 -3.74
C GLY A 109 10.52 4.57 -3.45
N TYR A 110 9.72 4.81 -4.48
CA TYR A 110 8.27 4.82 -4.42
C TYR A 110 7.65 3.94 -5.51
N ALA A 111 6.48 3.38 -5.27
CA ALA A 111 5.70 2.67 -6.27
C ALA A 111 4.23 3.06 -6.18
N VAL A 112 3.46 2.71 -7.22
CA VAL A 112 1.99 2.67 -7.14
C VAL A 112 1.57 1.30 -6.65
N GLY A 113 0.63 1.26 -5.69
CA GLY A 113 0.10 0.02 -5.17
C GLY A 113 -1.41 -0.02 -5.06
N LEU A 114 -1.94 -1.23 -4.90
CA LEU A 114 -3.34 -1.48 -4.56
C LEU A 114 -3.39 -2.24 -3.22
N ASP A 115 -4.06 -1.66 -2.24
CA ASP A 115 -4.48 -2.36 -1.03
C ASP A 115 -5.84 -3.03 -1.27
N LEU A 116 -5.81 -4.30 -1.63
CA LEU A 116 -7.02 -5.08 -1.85
C LEU A 116 -7.62 -5.52 -0.51
N THR A 117 -8.94 -5.38 -0.40
CA THR A 117 -9.66 -5.65 0.85
C THR A 117 -10.87 -6.54 0.62
N ARG A 118 -11.01 -7.62 1.40
CA ARG A 118 -12.27 -8.37 1.52
C ARG A 118 -13.22 -7.59 2.43
N ARG A 119 -13.96 -6.63 1.87
CA ARG A 119 -14.67 -5.60 2.63
C ARG A 119 -15.76 -6.16 3.52
N ASP A 120 -16.46 -7.18 3.04
CA ASP A 120 -17.43 -7.96 3.80
C ASP A 120 -16.83 -8.58 5.08
N MET A 121 -15.62 -9.14 5.00
CA MET A 121 -14.89 -9.66 6.15
C MET A 121 -14.41 -8.52 7.07
N GLN A 122 -13.95 -7.41 6.51
CA GLN A 122 -13.50 -6.25 7.31
C GLN A 122 -14.65 -5.67 8.14
N ALA A 123 -15.84 -5.52 7.55
CA ALA A 123 -17.01 -5.01 8.25
C ALA A 123 -17.39 -5.89 9.45
N LYS A 124 -17.44 -7.21 9.25
CA LYS A 124 -17.69 -8.19 10.33
C LYS A 124 -16.63 -8.15 11.43
N ALA A 125 -15.36 -7.94 11.06
CA ALA A 125 -14.27 -7.82 12.02
C ALA A 125 -14.42 -6.54 12.86
N LYS A 126 -14.72 -5.39 12.22
CA LYS A 126 -14.96 -4.11 12.90
C LYS A 126 -16.13 -4.18 13.88
N GLU A 127 -17.27 -4.73 13.46
CA GLU A 127 -18.46 -4.89 14.31
C GLU A 127 -18.15 -5.64 15.61
N LYS A 128 -17.26 -6.63 15.54
CA LYS A 128 -16.88 -7.48 16.67
C LYS A 128 -15.57 -7.07 17.34
N SER A 129 -14.95 -5.97 16.92
CA SER A 129 -13.61 -5.56 17.36
C SER A 129 -12.54 -6.67 17.22
N HIS A 130 -12.67 -7.50 16.18
CA HIS A 130 -11.73 -8.55 15.85
C HIS A 130 -10.57 -8.02 14.98
N PRO A 131 -9.43 -8.75 14.92
CA PRO A 131 -8.32 -8.43 14.02
C PRO A 131 -8.73 -8.41 12.55
N TRP A 132 -8.02 -7.62 11.74
CA TRP A 132 -8.33 -7.39 10.32
C TRP A 132 -7.54 -8.28 9.36
N ASP A 133 -6.69 -9.17 9.86
CA ASP A 133 -5.74 -9.99 9.09
C ASP A 133 -6.41 -10.70 7.92
N MET A 134 -7.55 -11.35 8.15
CA MET A 134 -8.25 -12.06 7.07
C MET A 134 -8.98 -11.11 6.12
N SER A 135 -9.20 -9.85 6.47
CA SER A 135 -9.76 -8.88 5.52
C SER A 135 -8.71 -8.14 4.70
N LYS A 136 -7.49 -7.97 5.24
CA LYS A 136 -6.43 -7.13 4.65
C LYS A 136 -5.16 -7.90 4.24
N GLY A 137 -4.77 -8.97 4.92
CA GLY A 137 -3.52 -9.70 4.72
C GLY A 137 -3.68 -11.08 4.07
N PHE A 138 -4.56 -11.19 3.07
CA PHE A 138 -4.77 -12.43 2.32
C PHE A 138 -3.81 -12.54 1.12
N ASP A 139 -3.80 -13.70 0.45
CA ASP A 139 -2.95 -13.95 -0.71
C ASP A 139 -3.15 -12.87 -1.80
N GLN A 140 -2.04 -12.33 -2.32
CA GLN A 140 -2.05 -11.28 -3.37
C GLN A 140 -2.83 -10.01 -2.99
N SER A 141 -3.02 -9.75 -1.69
CA SER A 141 -3.77 -8.59 -1.21
C SER A 141 -3.02 -7.26 -1.33
N ALA A 142 -1.71 -7.29 -1.58
CA ALA A 142 -0.90 -6.13 -1.91
C ALA A 142 -0.45 -6.25 -3.37
N VAL A 143 -0.91 -5.36 -4.23
CA VAL A 143 -0.36 -5.26 -5.60
C VAL A 143 0.56 -4.05 -5.65
N ALA A 144 1.69 -4.16 -6.33
CA ALA A 144 2.60 -3.04 -6.52
C ALA A 144 3.24 -3.06 -7.91
N GLY A 145 3.38 -1.87 -8.50
CA GLY A 145 4.15 -1.68 -9.73
C GLY A 145 5.66 -1.69 -9.47
N ALA A 146 6.43 -1.31 -10.50
CA ALA A 146 7.86 -1.12 -10.35
C ALA A 146 8.17 0.03 -9.38
N ILE A 147 9.20 -0.15 -8.56
CA ILE A 147 9.70 0.90 -7.67
C ILE A 147 10.50 1.89 -8.50
N CYS A 148 10.07 3.15 -8.50
CA CYS A 148 10.81 4.30 -8.98
C CYS A 148 11.82 4.73 -7.90
N PRO A 149 13.14 4.65 -8.16
CA PRO A 149 14.15 5.06 -7.18
C PRO A 149 13.99 6.54 -6.79
N VAL A 150 14.34 6.86 -5.54
CA VAL A 150 14.33 8.24 -5.02
C VAL A 150 15.25 9.16 -5.83
N ALA A 151 16.32 8.62 -6.42
CA ALA A 151 17.22 9.37 -7.31
C ALA A 151 16.54 9.90 -8.58
N VAL A 152 15.39 9.32 -8.96
CA VAL A 152 14.59 9.73 -10.12
C VAL A 152 13.38 10.56 -9.69
N SER A 153 12.65 10.10 -8.68
CA SER A 153 11.37 10.71 -8.24
C SER A 153 11.53 11.85 -7.22
N GLY A 154 12.70 11.98 -6.59
CA GLY A 154 12.85 12.81 -5.39
C GLY A 154 11.93 12.31 -4.26
N HIS A 155 11.39 13.23 -3.47
CA HIS A 155 10.40 12.93 -2.42
C HIS A 155 9.08 13.66 -2.73
N PRO A 156 8.16 13.07 -3.51
CA PRO A 156 6.95 13.76 -3.95
C PRO A 156 6.03 14.07 -2.77
N ALA A 157 5.68 15.35 -2.61
CA ALA A 157 4.74 15.84 -1.60
C ALA A 157 3.38 16.30 -2.19
N VAL A 158 3.34 16.44 -3.52
CA VAL A 158 2.20 16.81 -4.36
C VAL A 158 2.21 15.89 -5.58
N GLY A 159 1.07 15.72 -6.23
CA GLY A 159 0.96 14.89 -7.43
C GLY A 159 -0.34 14.12 -7.44
N ARG A 160 -0.96 14.02 -8.62
CA ARG A 160 -2.20 13.29 -8.80
C ARG A 160 -2.00 11.82 -8.45
N ILE A 161 -2.88 11.28 -7.62
CA ILE A 161 -3.05 9.85 -7.39
C ILE A 161 -4.43 9.44 -7.93
N TRP A 162 -4.47 8.40 -8.74
CA TRP A 162 -5.71 8.03 -9.44
C TRP A 162 -5.80 6.53 -9.72
N LEU A 163 -7.04 6.08 -9.92
CA LEU A 163 -7.37 4.72 -10.34
C LEU A 163 -8.58 4.72 -11.26
N THR A 164 -8.48 3.96 -12.34
CA THR A 164 -9.60 3.57 -13.19
C THR A 164 -9.88 2.09 -13.07
N VAL A 165 -11.16 1.73 -13.25
CA VAL A 165 -11.60 0.34 -13.44
C VAL A 165 -12.35 0.28 -14.76
N ASN A 166 -11.85 -0.53 -15.70
CA ASN A 166 -12.34 -0.63 -17.07
C ASN A 166 -12.43 0.74 -17.77
N GLY A 167 -11.42 1.59 -17.58
CA GLY A 167 -11.32 2.93 -18.15
C GLY A 167 -12.18 4.01 -17.47
N GLN A 168 -12.97 3.66 -16.45
CA GLN A 168 -13.76 4.61 -15.69
C GLN A 168 -13.01 5.01 -14.41
N VAL A 169 -12.82 6.31 -14.19
CA VAL A 169 -12.21 6.81 -12.94
C VAL A 169 -13.06 6.39 -11.74
N ARG A 170 -12.42 5.76 -10.76
CA ARG A 170 -13.03 5.34 -9.49
C ARG A 170 -12.44 6.08 -8.30
N GLN A 171 -11.13 6.34 -8.33
CA GLN A 171 -10.45 7.12 -7.30
C GLN A 171 -9.60 8.20 -7.95
N GLU A 172 -9.60 9.38 -7.34
CA GLU A 172 -8.78 10.52 -7.76
C GLU A 172 -8.53 11.43 -6.56
N GLY A 173 -7.29 11.89 -6.43
CA GLY A 173 -6.87 12.80 -5.38
C GLY A 173 -5.45 13.33 -5.64
N ASP A 174 -4.86 13.94 -4.62
CA ASP A 174 -3.49 14.46 -4.65
C ASP A 174 -2.73 14.08 -3.38
N LEU A 175 -1.42 13.77 -3.49
CA LEU A 175 -0.58 13.41 -2.35
C LEU A 175 -0.53 14.49 -1.24
N SER A 176 -0.77 15.76 -1.60
CA SER A 176 -0.87 16.86 -0.64
C SER A 176 -2.03 16.71 0.34
N ALA A 177 -3.04 15.88 0.02
CA ALA A 177 -4.18 15.62 0.89
C ALA A 177 -3.90 14.58 2.00
N MET A 178 -2.73 13.93 2.01
CA MET A 178 -2.33 13.06 3.12
C MET A 178 -2.31 13.83 4.45
N MET A 179 -3.00 13.33 5.47
CA MET A 179 -3.04 13.93 6.81
C MET A 179 -1.71 13.73 7.58
N TRP A 180 -1.12 12.55 7.43
CA TRP A 180 0.24 12.24 7.86
C TRP A 180 1.13 12.12 6.63
N LYS A 181 2.14 12.98 6.53
CA LYS A 181 3.10 12.95 5.41
C LYS A 181 4.02 11.74 5.55
N VAL A 182 4.64 11.31 4.45
CA VAL A 182 5.52 10.13 4.39
C VAL A 182 6.55 10.10 5.53
N ALA A 183 7.25 11.21 5.76
CA ALA A 183 8.25 11.31 6.83
C ALA A 183 7.64 11.10 8.23
N GLU A 184 6.43 11.61 8.46
CA GLU A 184 5.71 11.45 9.73
C GLU A 184 5.16 10.04 9.89
N ILE A 185 4.70 9.40 8.81
CA ILE A 185 4.28 7.99 8.81
C ILE A 185 5.45 7.11 9.25
N ILE A 186 6.64 7.29 8.64
CA ILE A 186 7.86 6.54 8.98
C ILE A 186 8.23 6.77 10.45
N ALA A 187 8.24 8.03 10.90
CA ALA A 187 8.56 8.36 12.29
C ALA A 187 7.60 7.68 13.28
N ASN A 188 6.28 7.82 13.08
CA ASN A 188 5.26 7.19 13.94
C ASN A 188 5.35 5.65 13.90
N LEU A 189 5.49 5.05 12.73
CA LEU A 189 5.60 3.59 12.62
C LEU A 189 6.84 3.07 13.34
N SER A 190 7.96 3.81 13.26
CA SER A 190 9.23 3.43 13.87
C SER A 190 9.22 3.42 15.41
N THR A 191 8.21 4.02 16.05
CA THR A 191 8.03 3.92 17.52
C THR A 191 7.32 2.64 17.93
N LEU A 192 6.61 1.98 16.99
CA LEU A 192 5.87 0.74 17.23
C LEU A 192 6.71 -0.48 16.88
N VAL A 193 7.52 -0.38 15.83
CA VAL A 193 8.40 -1.45 15.35
C VAL A 193 9.71 -0.87 14.84
N ARG A 194 10.79 -1.66 14.91
CA ARG A 194 12.02 -1.33 14.19
C ARG A 194 11.81 -1.56 12.68
N LEU A 195 11.94 -0.49 11.91
CA LEU A 195 11.93 -0.52 10.45
C LEU A 195 13.26 -1.07 9.94
N GLU A 196 13.24 -1.75 8.80
CA GLU A 196 14.42 -2.31 8.15
C GLU A 196 14.35 -2.11 6.63
N ALA A 197 15.51 -2.20 5.97
CA ALA A 197 15.56 -2.27 4.52
C ALA A 197 14.68 -3.43 4.00
N GLY A 198 13.95 -3.18 2.92
CA GLY A 198 12.98 -4.12 2.36
C GLY A 198 11.55 -3.93 2.86
N ASP A 199 11.32 -3.13 3.91
CA ASP A 199 9.97 -2.83 4.36
C ASP A 199 9.24 -1.93 3.34
N LEU A 200 7.96 -2.23 3.12
CA LEU A 200 7.04 -1.43 2.31
C LEU A 200 6.02 -0.73 3.21
N ILE A 201 5.68 0.51 2.87
CA ILE A 201 4.64 1.29 3.57
C ILE A 201 3.60 1.79 2.56
N TYR A 202 2.40 1.26 2.66
CA TYR A 202 1.18 1.70 1.99
C TYR A 202 0.61 2.91 2.75
N THR A 203 0.56 4.08 2.09
CA THR A 203 0.41 5.39 2.75
C THR A 203 -1.03 5.87 2.90
N GLY A 204 -2.01 5.03 2.60
CA GLY A 204 -3.43 5.36 2.56
C GLY A 204 -3.93 5.72 1.16
N THR A 205 -5.25 5.72 1.02
CA THR A 205 -5.95 5.86 -0.26
C THR A 205 -6.88 7.09 -0.28
N PRO A 206 -7.05 7.79 -1.42
CA PRO A 206 -8.07 8.81 -1.59
C PRO A 206 -9.49 8.20 -1.63
N ALA A 207 -10.53 9.06 -1.62
CA ALA A 207 -11.91 8.60 -1.66
C ALA A 207 -12.27 7.87 -2.97
N GLY A 208 -13.37 7.12 -2.95
CA GLY A 208 -13.91 6.40 -4.13
C GLY A 208 -13.60 4.91 -4.14
N VAL A 209 -13.46 4.32 -2.95
CA VAL A 209 -13.14 2.89 -2.77
C VAL A 209 -14.34 2.05 -3.18
N GLY A 210 -14.17 1.17 -4.17
CA GLY A 210 -15.29 0.44 -4.78
C GLY A 210 -15.05 -1.06 -4.94
N PRO A 211 -16.11 -1.84 -5.21
CA PRO A 211 -16.01 -3.27 -5.43
C PRO A 211 -15.36 -3.60 -6.79
N LEU A 212 -14.76 -4.78 -6.86
CA LEU A 212 -14.19 -5.40 -8.04
C LEU A 212 -14.83 -6.76 -8.30
N VAL A 213 -14.87 -7.18 -9.56
CA VAL A 213 -15.27 -8.52 -9.99
C VAL A 213 -14.21 -9.14 -10.90
N ARG A 214 -14.30 -10.47 -11.11
CA ARG A 214 -13.45 -11.16 -12.08
C ARG A 214 -13.62 -10.54 -13.47
N GLY A 215 -12.51 -10.35 -14.16
CA GLY A 215 -12.42 -9.71 -15.47
C GLY A 215 -12.09 -8.22 -15.43
N ASP A 216 -12.31 -7.54 -14.28
CA ASP A 216 -12.03 -6.11 -14.14
C ASP A 216 -10.55 -5.80 -14.39
N VAL A 217 -10.33 -4.73 -15.15
CA VAL A 217 -9.01 -4.14 -15.41
C VAL A 217 -8.85 -2.90 -14.58
N LEU A 218 -7.79 -2.87 -13.77
CA LEU A 218 -7.41 -1.71 -12.99
C LEU A 218 -6.19 -1.05 -13.63
N GLU A 219 -6.23 0.28 -13.74
CA GLU A 219 -5.08 1.11 -14.08
C GLU A 219 -4.98 2.23 -13.06
N GLY A 220 -3.88 2.31 -12.34
CA GLY A 220 -3.62 3.33 -11.33
C GLY A 220 -2.30 4.04 -11.57
N GLY A 221 -2.20 5.26 -11.05
CA GLY A 221 -1.01 6.09 -11.24
C GLY A 221 -0.79 7.06 -10.09
N VAL A 222 0.47 7.44 -9.93
CA VAL A 222 0.90 8.55 -9.07
C VAL A 222 1.89 9.39 -9.89
N ASP A 223 1.54 10.65 -10.12
CA ASP A 223 2.38 11.58 -10.90
C ASP A 223 3.77 11.71 -10.27
N GLY A 224 4.81 11.64 -11.11
CA GLY A 224 6.21 11.66 -10.65
C GLY A 224 6.74 10.35 -10.06
N VAL A 225 5.87 9.33 -9.87
CA VAL A 225 6.27 8.00 -9.37
C VAL A 225 6.15 6.94 -10.46
N GLY A 226 4.95 6.75 -11.03
CA GLY A 226 4.74 5.73 -12.06
C GLY A 226 3.29 5.29 -12.18
N THR A 227 3.10 4.13 -12.81
CA THR A 227 1.78 3.53 -13.05
C THR A 227 1.79 2.03 -12.72
N LEU A 228 0.61 1.51 -12.43
CA LEU A 228 0.35 0.10 -12.20
C LEU A 228 -0.87 -0.33 -13.02
N ARG A 229 -0.79 -1.50 -13.63
CA ARG A 229 -1.90 -2.10 -14.34
C ARG A 229 -2.12 -3.53 -13.88
N ALA A 230 -3.36 -3.87 -13.53
CA ALA A 230 -3.74 -5.19 -13.02
C ALA A 230 -5.05 -5.69 -13.63
N ARG A 231 -5.25 -7.00 -13.65
CA ARG A 231 -6.50 -7.66 -14.02
C ARG A 231 -6.91 -8.64 -12.95
N ILE A 232 -8.18 -8.61 -12.54
CA ILE A 232 -8.73 -9.60 -11.62
C ILE A 232 -9.09 -10.86 -12.39
N VAL A 233 -8.51 -12.01 -12.01
CA VAL A 233 -8.72 -13.33 -12.67
C VAL A 233 -9.40 -14.33 -11.75
#